data_AF-A0A3C2B054-F1
#
_entry.id   AF-A0A3C2B054-F1
#
_cell.length_a   1.000
_cell.length_b   1.000
_cell.length_c   1.000
_cell.angle_alpha   90.00
_cell.angle_beta   90.00
_cell.angle_gamma   90.00
#
_symmetry.space_group_name_H-M   'P 1'
#
loop_
_entity.id
_entity.type
_entity.pdbx_description
1 polymer ?
#
loop_
_entity_poly.entity_id
_entity_poly.type
_entity_poly.pdbx_seq_one_letter_code
_entity_poly.pdbx_strand_id
1 'polypeptide(L)'
;MLDTADAVVLNVTAVGATAAGSVFVWPCGRSNQSQTVVFYRVGAAVAASAIVPLGSAQLCIGSTSSVHVIVDLQTQFVAGSGFVPARSLLVRTTGGVGTSRLPANVWRRAVPPAGR
;
A
#
# COMPACT_ATOMS: atom_id res chain seq x y z
N MET A 1 -3.79 -0.02 15.11
CA MET A 1 -3.51 1.38 14.73
C MET A 1 -2.06 1.43 14.32
N LEU A 2 -1.75 1.91 13.10
CA LEU A 2 -0.37 2.10 12.62
C LEU A 2 0.28 3.37 13.17
N ASP A 3 -0.40 4.04 14.09
CA ASP A 3 -0.12 5.38 14.60
C ASP A 3 1.23 5.45 15.35
N THR A 4 1.81 4.29 15.67
CA THR A 4 3.13 4.12 16.29
C THR A 4 4.11 3.31 15.43
N ALA A 5 3.73 2.96 14.19
CA ALA A 5 4.59 2.16 13.32
C ALA A 5 5.64 3.04 12.62
N ASP A 6 6.91 2.69 12.80
CA ASP A 6 8.03 3.32 12.09
C ASP A 6 8.20 2.74 10.69
N ALA A 7 7.86 1.46 10.52
CA ALA A 7 7.77 0.81 9.21
C ALA A 7 6.74 -0.32 9.24
N VAL A 8 6.26 -0.72 8.07
CA VAL A 8 5.36 -1.87 7.89
C VAL A 8 5.90 -2.82 6.84
N VAL A 9 5.64 -4.11 7.03
CA VAL A 9 5.87 -5.13 6.01
C VAL A 9 4.51 -5.58 5.48
N LEU A 10 4.36 -5.50 4.16
CA LEU A 10 3.12 -5.73 3.45
C LEU A 10 3.31 -6.81 2.40
N ASN A 11 2.29 -7.63 2.18
CA ASN A 11 2.09 -8.31 0.90
C ASN A 11 1.05 -7.53 0.08
N VAL A 12 1.41 -7.15 -1.15
CA VAL A 12 0.54 -6.39 -2.05
C VAL A 12 0.24 -7.22 -3.27
N THR A 13 -1.05 -7.47 -3.53
CA THR A 13 -1.52 -8.27 -4.66
C THR A 13 -2.39 -7.43 -5.58
N ALA A 14 -2.07 -7.43 -6.87
CA ALA A 14 -2.85 -6.80 -7.93
C ALA A 14 -3.65 -7.87 -8.69
N VAL A 15 -4.98 -7.69 -8.78
CA VAL A 15 -5.89 -8.62 -9.47
C VAL A 15 -6.95 -7.86 -10.27
N GLY A 16 -7.54 -8.51 -11.28
CA GLY A 16 -8.66 -7.93 -12.03
C GLY A 16 -8.30 -6.66 -12.81
N ALA A 17 -7.05 -6.53 -13.26
CA ALA A 17 -6.61 -5.39 -14.05
C ALA A 17 -7.29 -5.38 -15.43
N THR A 18 -7.73 -4.20 -15.88
CA THR A 18 -8.30 -4.00 -17.22
C THR A 18 -7.30 -3.42 -18.23
N ALA A 19 -6.12 -3.01 -17.76
CA ALA A 19 -4.99 -2.56 -18.58
C ALA A 19 -3.68 -2.91 -17.86
N ALA A 20 -2.55 -2.87 -18.58
CA ALA A 20 -1.24 -2.99 -17.97
C ALA A 20 -0.91 -1.78 -17.08
N GLY A 21 -0.21 -2.00 -15.98
CA GLY A 21 0.12 -0.93 -15.05
C GLY A 21 1.03 -1.37 -13.91
N SER A 22 1.09 -0.55 -12.87
CA SER A 22 1.85 -0.86 -11.65
C SER A 22 1.14 -0.38 -10.39
N VAL A 23 1.43 -1.02 -9.25
CA VAL A 23 1.02 -0.57 -7.91
C VAL A 23 2.24 0.00 -7.19
N PHE A 24 2.05 1.12 -6.52
CA PHE A 24 3.08 1.78 -5.71
C PHE A 24 2.55 2.17 -4.33
N VAL A 25 3.45 2.20 -3.35
CA VAL A 25 3.16 2.48 -1.94
C VAL A 25 4.11 3.54 -1.39
N TRP A 26 3.65 4.36 -0.45
CA TRP A 26 4.45 5.42 0.18
C TRP A 26 3.86 5.87 1.52
N PRO A 27 4.65 6.50 2.41
CA PRO A 27 4.11 7.24 3.54
C PRO A 27 3.33 8.48 3.05
N CYS A 28 2.07 8.58 3.46
CA CYS A 28 1.22 9.73 3.13
C CYS A 28 1.88 11.05 3.57
N GLY A 29 1.75 12.09 2.73
CA GLY A 29 2.46 13.36 2.90
C GLY A 29 3.90 13.39 2.37
N ARG A 30 4.46 12.23 1.95
CA ARG A 30 5.82 12.08 1.42
C ARG A 30 5.84 11.28 0.12
N SER A 31 5.22 11.83 -0.93
CA SER A 31 5.12 11.18 -2.25
C SER A 31 6.49 10.95 -2.92
N ASN A 32 7.51 11.72 -2.55
CA ASN A 32 8.90 11.51 -2.97
C ASN A 32 9.50 10.18 -2.45
N GLN A 33 8.90 9.54 -1.44
CA GLN A 33 9.31 8.24 -0.91
C GLN A 33 8.50 7.07 -1.50
N SER A 34 7.97 7.25 -2.72
CA SER A 34 7.13 6.24 -3.36
C SER A 34 7.93 5.14 -4.05
N GLN A 35 7.55 3.90 -3.77
CA GLN A 35 8.16 2.71 -4.35
C GLN A 35 7.13 1.87 -5.11
N THR A 36 7.50 1.40 -6.30
CA THR A 36 6.69 0.45 -7.07
C THR A 36 6.86 -0.95 -6.49
N VAL A 37 5.76 -1.65 -6.26
CA VAL A 37 5.74 -2.99 -5.65
C VAL A 37 5.50 -4.09 -6.67
N VAL A 38 4.52 -3.91 -7.57
CA VAL A 38 4.21 -4.88 -8.63
C VAL A 38 3.91 -4.18 -9.95
N PHE A 39 4.29 -4.83 -11.04
CA PHE A 39 3.79 -4.54 -12.39
C PHE A 39 2.78 -5.62 -12.78
N TYR A 40 1.69 -5.24 -13.43
CA TYR A 40 0.62 -6.16 -13.81
C TYR A 40 0.17 -5.94 -15.26
N ARG A 41 -0.50 -6.97 -15.80
CA ARG A 41 -1.14 -6.98 -17.13
C ARG A 41 -2.57 -7.50 -16.99
N VAL A 42 -3.37 -7.34 -18.04
CA VAL A 42 -4.74 -7.84 -18.09
C VAL A 42 -4.78 -9.34 -17.78
N GLY A 43 -5.72 -9.74 -16.92
CA GLY A 43 -5.94 -11.14 -16.54
C GLY A 43 -4.94 -11.71 -15.53
N ALA A 44 -3.90 -10.98 -15.13
CA ALA A 44 -2.92 -11.45 -14.17
C ALA A 44 -3.36 -11.22 -12.72
N ALA A 45 -3.05 -12.19 -11.85
CA ALA A 45 -3.00 -12.02 -10.40
C ALA A 45 -1.53 -12.09 -9.98
N VAL A 46 -0.96 -10.96 -9.52
CA VAL A 46 0.46 -10.86 -9.19
C VAL A 46 0.64 -10.24 -7.81
N ALA A 47 1.58 -10.78 -7.03
CA ALA A 47 1.86 -10.31 -5.68
C ALA A 47 3.35 -10.07 -5.48
N ALA A 48 3.68 -9.11 -4.62
CA ALA A 48 5.03 -8.93 -4.08
C ALA A 48 4.96 -8.33 -2.68
N SER A 49 6.02 -8.57 -1.89
CA SER A 49 6.19 -7.98 -0.57
C SER A 49 6.90 -6.64 -0.64
N ALA A 50 6.55 -5.74 0.29
CA ALA A 50 7.18 -4.43 0.42
C ALA A 50 7.39 -4.08 1.90
N ILE A 51 8.54 -3.47 2.20
CA ILE A 51 8.79 -2.80 3.49
C ILE A 51 8.65 -1.30 3.25
N VAL A 52 7.78 -0.63 4.01
CA VAL A 52 7.50 0.80 3.82
C VAL A 52 7.86 1.55 5.09
N PRO A 53 8.81 2.50 5.05
CA PRO A 53 9.04 3.39 6.17
C PRO A 53 7.84 4.33 6.33
N LEU A 54 7.26 4.35 7.53
CA LEU A 54 6.12 5.19 7.87
C LEU A 54 6.49 6.32 8.81
N GLY A 55 7.41 6.17 9.76
CA GLY A 55 7.70 7.22 10.76
C GLY A 55 6.42 7.85 11.34
N SER A 56 5.47 6.99 11.75
CA SER A 56 4.12 7.33 12.23
C SER A 56 3.15 7.94 11.21
N ALA A 57 3.53 8.06 9.94
CA ALA A 57 2.61 8.47 8.87
C ALA A 57 1.69 7.32 8.43
N GLN A 58 0.58 7.68 7.79
CA GLN A 58 -0.34 6.70 7.20
C GLN A 58 0.27 6.09 5.93
N LEU A 59 -0.18 4.90 5.55
CA LEU A 59 0.19 4.26 4.29
C LEU A 59 -0.70 4.76 3.14
N CYS A 60 -0.07 5.23 2.07
CA CYS A 60 -0.73 5.61 0.83
C CYS A 60 -0.41 4.59 -0.27
N ILE A 61 -1.39 4.30 -1.12
CA ILE A 61 -1.30 3.29 -2.18
C ILE A 61 -1.90 3.85 -3.46
N GLY A 62 -1.31 3.53 -4.60
CA GLY A 62 -1.71 4.03 -5.90
C GLY A 62 -1.46 3.02 -6.99
N SER A 63 -2.12 3.22 -8.11
CA SER A 63 -1.92 2.43 -9.32
C SER A 63 -1.94 3.31 -10.55
N THR A 64 -1.18 2.94 -11.59
CA THR A 64 -1.12 3.67 -12.86
C THR A 64 -2.28 3.31 -13.81
N SER A 65 -3.05 2.28 -13.48
CA SER A 65 -4.23 1.85 -14.24
C SER A 65 -5.24 1.17 -13.32
N SER A 66 -6.47 0.96 -13.79
CA SER A 66 -7.53 0.32 -13.00
C SER A 66 -7.17 -1.14 -12.68
N VAL A 67 -7.20 -1.46 -11.39
CA VAL A 67 -6.90 -2.78 -10.84
C VAL A 67 -7.53 -2.88 -9.45
N HIS A 68 -7.77 -4.09 -8.97
CA HIS A 68 -8.02 -4.32 -7.54
C HIS A 68 -6.70 -4.58 -6.83
N VAL A 69 -6.45 -3.83 -5.77
CA VAL A 69 -5.31 -4.07 -4.88
C VAL A 69 -5.80 -4.69 -3.59
N ILE A 70 -5.18 -5.81 -3.25
CA ILE A 70 -5.29 -6.49 -1.96
C ILE A 70 -3.99 -6.20 -1.20
N VAL A 71 -4.11 -5.71 0.04
CA VAL A 71 -2.97 -5.46 0.92
C VAL A 71 -3.15 -6.27 2.18
N ASP A 72 -2.12 -7.01 2.57
CA ASP A 72 -2.02 -7.72 3.84
C ASP A 72 -0.86 -7.14 4.65
N LEU A 73 -1.14 -6.69 5.87
CA LEU A 73 -0.14 -6.24 6.82
C LEU A 73 0.41 -7.45 7.58
N GLN A 74 1.66 -7.82 7.26
CA GLN A 74 2.33 -8.98 7.87
C GLN A 74 2.92 -8.64 9.24
N THR A 75 3.56 -7.47 9.36
CA THR A 75 4.18 -7.00 10.60
C THR A 75 4.38 -5.48 10.58
N GLN A 76 4.69 -4.91 11.74
CA GLN A 76 5.15 -3.54 11.88
C GLN A 76 6.44 -3.47 12.70
N PHE A 77 7.27 -2.48 12.41
CA PHE A 77 8.41 -2.10 13.23
C PHE A 77 8.03 -0.92 14.12
N VAL A 78 8.37 -1.01 15.40
CA VAL A 78 8.16 0.06 16.39
C VAL A 78 9.49 0.32 17.10
N ALA A 79 9.88 1.58 17.19
CA ALA A 79 11.10 2.03 17.85
C ALA A 79 11.13 1.51 19.29
N GLY A 80 12.29 0.96 19.68
CA GLY A 80 12.48 0.33 20.99
C GLY A 80 11.84 -1.05 21.16
N SER A 81 10.93 -1.48 20.28
CA SER A 81 10.29 -2.81 20.33
C SER A 81 10.72 -3.74 19.19
N GLY A 82 11.28 -3.19 18.10
CA GLY A 82 11.68 -3.98 16.94
C GLY A 82 10.47 -4.52 16.17
N PHE A 83 10.49 -5.81 15.84
CA PHE A 83 9.41 -6.49 15.10
C PHE A 83 8.20 -6.75 16.00
N VAL A 84 7.03 -6.26 15.61
CA VAL A 84 5.77 -6.47 16.32
C VAL A 84 4.78 -7.13 15.37
N PRO A 85 4.33 -8.39 15.63
CA PRO A 85 3.34 -9.06 14.80
C PRO A 85 2.10 -8.20 14.61
N ALA A 86 1.68 -8.01 13.37
CA ALA A 86 0.45 -7.31 13.06
C ALA A 86 -0.68 -8.32 12.83
N ARG A 87 -1.92 -7.93 13.14
CA ARG A 87 -3.08 -8.68 12.67
C ARG A 87 -3.25 -8.38 11.18
N SER A 88 -3.30 -9.42 10.35
CA SER A 88 -3.58 -9.30 8.91
C SER A 88 -4.84 -8.49 8.70
N LEU A 89 -4.69 -7.36 8.03
CA LEU A 89 -5.77 -6.46 7.68
C LEU A 89 -5.90 -6.47 6.17
N LEU A 90 -6.97 -7.08 5.68
CA LEU A 90 -7.28 -7.12 4.25
C LEU A 90 -7.89 -5.79 3.82
N VAL A 91 -7.28 -5.21 2.80
CA VAL A 91 -7.73 -3.96 2.21
C VAL A 91 -7.96 -4.16 0.72
N ARG A 92 -9.19 -3.93 0.23
CA ARG A 92 -9.55 -4.06 -1.20
C ARG A 92 -9.78 -2.68 -1.82
N THR A 93 -9.16 -2.41 -2.96
CA THR A 93 -9.39 -1.18 -3.74
C THR A 93 -10.13 -1.45 -5.05
N THR A 94 -10.96 -0.51 -5.50
CA THR A 94 -11.63 -0.52 -6.81
C THR A 94 -11.50 0.89 -7.40
N GLY A 95 -10.74 1.04 -8.48
CA GLY A 95 -10.51 2.33 -9.14
C GLY A 95 -9.26 3.05 -8.64
N GLY A 96 -8.44 3.54 -9.58
CA GLY A 96 -7.12 4.10 -9.34
C GLY A 96 -7.02 5.15 -8.22
N VAL A 97 -5.94 5.02 -7.45
CA VAL A 97 -5.40 5.91 -6.41
C VAL A 97 -6.33 6.12 -5.19
N GLY A 98 -5.99 5.48 -4.06
CA GLY A 98 -6.71 5.62 -2.79
C GLY A 98 -5.80 5.51 -1.56
N THR A 99 -6.03 6.33 -0.54
CA THR A 99 -5.30 6.22 0.74
C THR A 99 -6.02 5.26 1.68
N SER A 100 -5.33 4.25 2.22
CA SER A 100 -5.90 3.50 3.35
C SER A 100 -5.50 4.20 4.65
N ARG A 101 -6.46 4.80 5.35
CA ARG A 101 -6.34 4.87 6.82
C ARG A 101 -6.60 3.46 7.34
N LEU A 102 -5.62 2.82 7.94
CA LEU A 102 -5.90 1.64 8.76
C LEU A 102 -5.99 2.16 10.21
N PRO A 103 -7.18 2.15 10.83
CA PRO A 103 -8.09 1.00 10.84
C PRO A 103 -9.29 1.15 9.89
N ALA A 104 -9.78 -0.01 9.47
CA ALA A 104 -10.93 -0.27 8.60
C ALA A 104 -11.88 0.92 8.31
N ASN A 105 -12.12 1.16 7.01
CA ASN A 105 -13.32 1.79 6.43
C ASN A 105 -13.33 3.31 6.16
N VAL A 106 -12.21 4.04 6.25
CA VAL A 106 -12.21 5.48 5.87
C VAL A 106 -11.17 5.79 4.79
N TRP A 107 -11.68 6.03 3.57
CA TRP A 107 -10.91 6.30 2.36
C TRP A 107 -10.91 7.79 2.01
N ARG A 108 -9.76 8.33 1.60
CA ARG A 108 -9.68 9.62 0.88
C ARG A 108 -8.82 9.46 -0.38
N ARG A 109 -9.09 10.25 -1.41
CA ARG A 109 -8.27 10.27 -2.64
C ARG A 109 -6.86 10.75 -2.28
N ALA A 110 -5.84 9.94 -2.57
CA ALA A 110 -4.45 10.39 -2.53
C ALA A 110 -4.14 11.16 -3.81
N VAL A 111 -3.32 12.20 -3.74
CA VAL A 111 -2.69 12.75 -4.96
C VAL A 111 -1.51 11.85 -5.31
N PRO A 112 -1.44 11.28 -6.53
CA PRO A 112 -0.28 10.52 -6.98
C PRO A 112 1.01 11.36 -6.91
N PRO A 113 2.19 10.74 -6.74
CA PRO A 113 3.46 11.41 -7.03
C PRO A 113 3.45 11.93 -8.47
N ALA A 114 4.01 13.13 -8.70
CA ALA A 114 4.11 13.68 -10.05
C ALA A 114 4.94 12.75 -10.97
N GLY A 115 4.45 12.47 -12.18
CA GLY A 115 5.18 11.72 -13.20
C GLY A 115 5.04 10.19 -13.16
N ARG A 116 3.99 9.64 -12.53
CA ARG A 116 3.64 8.20 -12.58
C ARG A 116 2.23 7.95 -13.09
#